data_AF-A0A368F4V8-F1
#
_entry.id   AF-A0A368F4V8-F1
#
_cell.length_a   1.000
_cell.length_b   1.000
_cell.length_c   1.000
_cell.angle_alpha   90.00
_cell.angle_beta   90.00
_cell.angle_gamma   90.00
#
_symmetry.space_group_name_H-M   'P 1'
#
loop_
_entity.id
_entity.type
_entity.pdbx_description
1 polymer ?
#
loop_
_entity_poly.entity_id
_entity_poly.type
_entity_poly.pdbx_seq_one_letter_code
_entity_poly.pdbx_strand_id
1 'polypeptide(L)'
;MTLYSLILSTCLAITSSHYINRRAGDNDKGLYLRFIGFLLFYISDSVLILTHTGYRLPFPELTILGTYYTAQYLILSGNIHSGLYVKAKHA
;
A
#
# COMPACT_ATOMS: atom_id res chain seq x y z
N MET A 1 -3.72 -6.82 -16.86
CA MET A 1 -2.77 -7.19 -15.79
C MET A 1 -1.50 -6.35 -15.85
N THR A 2 -0.78 -6.26 -16.98
CA THR A 2 0.49 -5.51 -17.08
C THR A 2 0.42 -4.02 -16.73
N LEU A 3 -0.58 -3.28 -17.23
CA LEU A 3 -0.74 -1.85 -16.92
C LEU A 3 -1.04 -1.60 -15.43
N TYR A 4 -1.84 -2.48 -14.83
CA TYR A 4 -2.20 -2.40 -13.41
C TYR A 4 -0.98 -2.64 -12.51
N SER A 5 -0.22 -3.70 -12.79
CA SER A 5 1.01 -4.01 -12.05
C SER A 5 2.08 -2.93 -12.24
N LEU A 6 2.13 -2.29 -13.41
CA LEU A 6 2.98 -1.12 -13.64
C LEU A 6 2.59 0.04 -12.72
N ILE A 7 1.32 0.46 -12.74
CA ILE A 7 0.84 1.57 -11.89
C ILE A 7 1.13 1.29 -10.42
N LEU A 8 0.83 0.07 -9.95
CA LEU A 8 1.08 -0.33 -8.57
C LEU A 8 2.59 -0.29 -8.22
N SER A 9 3.43 -0.79 -9.11
CA SER A 9 4.89 -0.75 -8.94
C SER A 9 5.42 0.68 -8.88
N THR A 10 4.90 1.60 -9.71
CA THR A 10 5.30 3.01 -9.66
C THR A 10 4.86 3.67 -8.36
N CYS A 11 3.62 3.41 -7.89
CA CYS A 11 3.13 3.91 -6.61
C CYS A 11 3.97 3.41 -5.43
N LEU A 12 4.36 2.13 -5.46
CA LEU A 12 5.27 1.56 -4.48
C LEU A 12 6.65 2.21 -4.54
N ALA A 13 7.25 2.33 -5.72
CA ALA A 13 8.58 2.90 -5.90
C ALA A 13 8.63 4.37 -5.44
N ILE A 14 7.62 5.16 -5.79
CA ILE A 14 7.52 6.56 -5.37
C ILE A 14 7.36 6.65 -3.85
N THR A 15 6.46 5.87 -3.25
CA THR A 15 6.25 5.88 -1.79
C THR A 15 7.48 5.39 -1.02
N SER A 16 8.18 4.38 -1.54
CA SER A 16 9.43 3.85 -0.99
C SER A 16 10.55 4.88 -1.06
N SER A 17 10.70 5.54 -2.21
CA SER A 17 11.69 6.59 -2.40
C SER A 17 11.47 7.75 -1.44
N HIS A 18 10.20 8.15 -1.26
CA HIS A 18 9.81 9.19 -0.33
C HIS A 18 10.01 8.78 1.15
N TYR A 19 9.91 7.49 1.45
CA TYR A 19 10.21 6.94 2.78
C TYR A 19 11.71 6.91 3.07
N ILE A 20 12.54 6.50 2.10
CA ILE A 20 14.01 6.41 2.24
C ILE A 20 14.66 7.80 2.30
N ASN A 21 14.16 8.77 1.50
CA ASN A 21 14.70 10.12 1.46
C ASN A 21 14.30 11.00 2.67
N ARG A 22 13.66 10.41 3.69
CA ARG A 22 13.12 11.14 4.83
C ARG A 22 14.24 11.53 5.80
N ARG A 23 14.35 12.84 6.12
CA ARG A 23 15.23 13.35 7.17
C ARG A 23 14.71 12.93 8.55
N ALA A 24 15.63 12.53 9.44
CA ALA A 24 15.34 12.15 10.82
C ALA A 24 14.71 13.35 11.57
N GLY A 25 13.38 13.35 11.73
CA GLY A 25 12.65 14.39 12.44
C GLY A 25 11.22 14.62 11.98
N ASP A 26 10.87 14.28 10.73
CA ASP A 26 9.48 14.37 10.27
C ASP A 26 8.70 13.16 10.79
N ASN A 27 7.55 13.34 11.44
CA ASN A 27 6.74 12.27 12.04
C ASN A 27 5.53 11.93 11.14
N ASP A 28 5.77 11.69 9.84
CA ASP A 28 4.74 11.30 8.88
C ASP A 28 4.34 9.83 9.04
N LYS A 29 3.55 9.55 10.08
CA LYS A 29 2.88 8.25 10.24
C LYS A 29 2.00 7.93 9.04
N GLY A 30 1.46 8.96 8.37
CA GLY A 30 0.65 8.83 7.16
C GLY A 30 1.40 8.24 5.96
N LEU A 31 2.68 8.59 5.79
CA LEU A 31 3.51 8.05 4.71
C LEU A 31 3.85 6.57 4.95
N TYR A 32 4.09 6.20 6.21
CA TYR A 32 4.34 4.81 6.60
C TYR A 32 3.12 3.92 6.39
N LEU A 33 1.92 4.40 6.77
CA LEU A 33 0.65 3.72 6.51
C LEU A 33 0.39 3.50 5.01
N ARG A 34 0.68 4.50 4.17
CA ARG A 34 0.59 4.35 2.70
C ARG A 34 1.59 3.32 2.18
N PHE A 35 2.83 3.33 2.67
CA PHE A 35 3.85 2.36 2.26
C PHE A 35 3.43 0.92 2.59
N ILE A 36 3.00 0.66 3.82
CA ILE A 36 2.49 -0.66 4.23
C ILE A 36 1.28 -1.04 3.38
N GLY A 37 0.34 -0.12 3.15
CA GLY A 37 -0.85 -0.39 2.36
C GLY A 37 -0.52 -0.82 0.93
N PHE A 38 0.38 -0.12 0.24
CA PHE A 38 0.83 -0.52 -1.10
C PHE A 38 1.61 -1.84 -1.11
N LEU A 39 2.39 -2.13 -0.06
CA LEU A 39 3.16 -3.35 0.06
C LEU A 39 2.23 -4.56 0.25
N LEU A 40 1.22 -4.41 1.10
CA LEU A 40 0.17 -5.42 1.31
C LEU A 40 -0.63 -5.68 0.03
N PHE A 41 -0.89 -4.63 -0.74
CA PHE A 41 -1.59 -4.71 -2.02
C PHE A 41 -0.77 -5.47 -3.08
N TYR A 42 0.55 -5.26 -3.11
CA TYR A 42 1.45 -5.99 -4.00
C TYR A 42 1.57 -7.48 -3.64
N ILE A 43 1.59 -7.79 -2.34
CA ILE A 43 1.52 -9.19 -1.86
C ILE A 43 0.19 -9.82 -2.29
N SER A 44 -0.94 -9.12 -2.12
CA SER A 44 -2.25 -9.59 -2.56
C SER A 44 -2.29 -9.90 -4.06
N ASP A 45 -1.70 -9.02 -4.89
CA ASP A 45 -1.65 -9.20 -6.35
C ASP A 45 -0.77 -10.40 -6.75
N SER A 46 0.35 -10.58 -6.06
CA SER A 46 1.24 -11.73 -6.26
C SER A 46 0.54 -13.06 -5.91
N VAL A 47 -0.25 -13.08 -4.83
CA VAL A 47 -1.04 -14.25 -4.41
C VAL A 47 -2.17 -14.56 -5.40
N LEU A 48 -2.80 -13.53 -5.97
CA LEU A 48 -3.81 -13.68 -7.03
C LEU A 48 -3.20 -14.35 -8.28
N ILE A 49 -2.03 -13.89 -8.73
CA ILE A 49 -1.30 -14.47 -9.87
C ILE A 49 -0.91 -15.93 -9.56
N LEU A 50 -0.40 -16.21 -8.36
CA LEU A 50 0.00 -17.55 -7.94
C LEU A 50 -1.17 -18.53 -7.91
N THR A 51 -2.32 -18.09 -7.42
CA THR A 51 -3.57 -18.84 -7.42
C THR A 51 -4.00 -19.15 -8.86
N HIS A 52 -3.90 -18.17 -9.76
CA HIS A 52 -4.22 -18.34 -11.18
C HIS A 52 -3.27 -19.29 -11.91
N THR A 53 -2.04 -19.46 -11.41
CA THR A 53 -1.02 -20.38 -11.96
C THR A 53 -1.21 -21.83 -11.45
N GLY A 54 -2.26 -22.08 -10.66
CA GLY A 54 -2.65 -23.42 -10.20
C GLY A 54 -2.13 -23.81 -8.81
N TYR A 55 -1.56 -22.89 -8.06
CA TYR A 55 -1.13 -23.15 -6.68
C TYR A 55 -2.35 -23.21 -5.75
N ARG A 56 -2.59 -24.36 -5.11
CA ARG A 56 -3.71 -24.56 -4.18
C ARG A 56 -3.44 -23.91 -2.82
N LEU A 57 -3.74 -22.62 -2.72
CA LEU A 57 -3.87 -21.93 -1.44
C LEU A 57 -5.23 -22.25 -0.80
N PRO A 58 -5.32 -22.42 0.53
CA PRO A 58 -6.60 -22.50 1.22
C PRO A 58 -7.29 -21.13 1.19
N PHE A 59 -8.56 -21.11 0.76
CA PHE A 59 -9.41 -19.90 0.69
C PHE A 59 -8.73 -18.68 0.00
N PRO A 60 -8.27 -18.82 -1.26
CA PRO A 60 -7.50 -17.79 -1.93
C PRO A 60 -8.32 -16.51 -2.11
N GLU A 61 -9.60 -16.63 -2.44
CA GLU A 61 -10.51 -15.49 -2.65
C GLU A 61 -10.66 -14.64 -1.39
N LEU A 62 -10.84 -15.27 -0.23
CA LEU A 62 -10.94 -14.60 1.07
C LEU A 62 -9.64 -13.91 1.45
N THR A 63 -8.50 -14.55 1.18
CA THR A 63 -7.18 -13.98 1.45
C THR A 63 -6.92 -12.76 0.58
N ILE A 64 -7.24 -12.84 -0.71
CA ILE A 64 -7.09 -11.75 -1.68
C ILE A 64 -8.02 -10.59 -1.33
N LEU A 65 -9.31 -10.86 -1.05
CA LEU A 65 -10.25 -9.80 -0.65
C LEU A 65 -9.82 -9.15 0.66
N GLY A 66 -9.42 -9.94 1.66
CA GLY A 66 -9.01 -9.44 2.97
C GLY A 66 -7.78 -8.54 2.87
N THR A 67 -6.75 -8.98 2.16
CA THR A 67 -5.54 -8.17 1.94
C THR A 67 -5.82 -6.94 1.09
N TYR A 68 -6.69 -7.04 0.07
CA TYR A 68 -7.12 -5.90 -0.75
C TYR A 68 -7.84 -4.81 0.05
N TYR A 69 -8.84 -5.18 0.86
CA TYR A 69 -9.56 -4.20 1.70
C TYR A 69 -8.68 -3.62 2.81
N THR A 70 -7.82 -4.44 3.41
CA THR A 70 -6.87 -3.98 4.44
C THR A 70 -5.88 -2.98 3.86
N ALA A 71 -5.34 -3.26 2.68
CA ALA A 71 -4.45 -2.35 1.95
C ALA A 71 -5.13 -1.01 1.65
N GLN A 72 -6.36 -1.02 1.12
CA GLN A 72 -7.11 0.20 0.86
C GLN A 72 -7.38 1.00 2.13
N TYR A 73 -7.72 0.33 3.23
CA TYR A 73 -7.94 0.98 4.52
C TYR A 73 -6.67 1.66 5.05
N LEU A 74 -5.52 1.00 4.93
CA LEU A 74 -4.20 1.54 5.31
C LEU A 74 -3.81 2.73 4.44
N ILE A 75 -4.02 2.65 3.12
CA ILE A 75 -3.77 3.76 2.20
C ILE A 75 -4.67 4.95 2.53
N LEU A 76 -5.97 4.73 2.74
CA LEU A 76 -6.92 5.78 3.08
C LEU A 76 -6.59 6.43 4.43
N SER A 77 -6.32 5.62 5.46
CA SER A 77 -5.91 6.11 6.78
C SER A 77 -4.61 6.92 6.70
N GLY A 78 -3.65 6.45 5.91
CA GLY A 78 -2.41 7.18 5.67
C GLY A 78 -2.62 8.52 4.95
N ASN A 79 -3.55 8.56 3.99
CA ASN A 79 -3.97 9.79 3.31
C ASN A 79 -4.62 10.80 4.25
N ILE A 80 -5.58 10.35 5.06
CA ILE A 80 -6.29 11.21 6.02
C ILE A 80 -5.32 11.74 7.06
N HIS A 81 -4.43 10.90 7.60
CA HIS A 81 -3.44 11.32 8.59
C HIS A 81 -2.45 12.33 8.02
N SER A 82 -1.97 12.13 6.79
CA SER A 82 -1.11 13.08 6.09
C SER A 82 -1.84 14.41 5.81
N GLY A 83 -3.10 14.36 5.39
CA GLY A 83 -3.91 15.57 5.16
C GLY A 83 -4.21 16.37 6.44
N LEU A 84 -4.49 15.69 7.55
CA LEU A 84 -4.67 16.32 8.86
C LEU A 84 -3.36 16.94 9.38
N TYR A 85 -2.22 16.28 9.16
CA TYR A 85 -0.91 16.81 9.53
C TYR A 85 -0.53 18.06 8.73
N VAL A 86 -0.80 18.09 7.42
CA VAL A 86 -0.60 19.29 6.58
C VAL A 86 -1.50 20.44 7.04
N LYS A 87 -2.77 20.17 7.37
CA LYS A 87 -3.69 21.19 7.89
C LYS A 87 -3.23 21.76 9.23
N ALA A 88 -2.70 20.92 10.13
CA ALA A 88 -2.18 21.34 11.43
C ALA A 88 -0.88 22.16 11.33
N LYS A 89 -0.07 21.97 10.29
CA LYS A 89 1.17 22.73 10.05
C LYS A 89 0.91 24.13 9.45
N HIS A 90 -0.27 24.36 8.88
CA HIS A 90 -0.70 25.62 8.26
C HIS A 90 -1.70 26.43 9.08
N ALA A 91 -2.04 25.97 10.30
CA ALA A 91 -2.86 26.68 11.27
C ALA A 91 -1.97 27.38 12.30
#